data_AF-A0A074YAF0-F1
#
_entry.id   AF-A0A074YAF0-F1
#
_cell.length_a   1.000
_cell.length_b   1.000
_cell.length_c   1.000
_cell.angle_alpha   90.00
_cell.angle_beta   90.00
_cell.angle_gamma   90.00
#
_symmetry.space_group_name_H-M   'P 1'
#
loop_
_entity.id
_entity.type
_entity.pdbx_description
1 polymer ?
#
loop_
_entity_poly.entity_id
_entity_poly.type
_entity_poly.pdbx_seq_one_letter_code
_entity_poly.pdbx_strand_id
1 'polypeptide(L)'
;MNLLELPREIRDHIYTTIVDPEVNRYTDKHGNTKYTYWHTNLLSVNKQIYHEARRIFLEQNSFIKVTTPFPESKEQVHEDGVPIVASDLRADKCTQHSLSVLIAFPLTGMRTKEDTFIIHVDDLVKFCDSWYHSAADYPELNENLTLKLTLRDPLSGTPLDSTPAEKKVLKSMQERLLYPFGRIKNLMRVDVTGIPLPDDTVVAEMKRVMAIPLGSPAQRLIQATEYKDAGNAALMADRPLEALEHYRKAWEAMFIVVNGRSRRVYGERYFEVLLNTPPFENKHGSMVRTILRVRLVANSLLAYLKLKDWETVVHIGMRTISIMRRGDENIEPEEEAWGGAWTAGPEMGKIYYRTALALKEMDDKYEARRLLKVAVLYLPNDQRVHELIRECALRIL
;
A
#
# COMPACT_ATOMS: atom_id res chain seq x y z
N MET A 1 36.74 -4.93 -30.63
CA MET A 1 35.45 -5.57 -30.95
C MET A 1 34.38 -4.50 -30.85
N ASN A 2 33.78 -4.13 -31.98
CA ASN A 2 32.72 -3.15 -32.06
C ASN A 2 31.36 -3.84 -31.86
N LEU A 3 30.40 -3.21 -31.18
CA LEU A 3 29.08 -3.78 -30.93
C LEU A 3 28.38 -4.20 -32.25
N LEU A 4 28.55 -3.41 -33.32
CA LEU A 4 27.94 -3.67 -34.63
C LEU A 4 28.59 -4.83 -35.40
N GLU A 5 29.77 -5.30 -34.98
CA GLU A 5 30.43 -6.49 -35.53
C GLU A 5 29.82 -7.79 -34.98
N LEU A 6 29.07 -7.71 -33.88
CA LEU A 6 28.41 -8.86 -33.28
C LEU A 6 27.21 -9.30 -34.13
N PRO A 7 26.88 -10.60 -34.19
CA PRO A 7 25.63 -11.09 -34.78
C PRO A 7 24.40 -10.43 -34.16
N ARG A 8 23.31 -10.33 -34.93
CA ARG A 8 22.09 -9.61 -34.51
C ARG A 8 21.49 -10.20 -33.23
N GLU A 9 21.52 -11.51 -33.11
CA GLU A 9 21.01 -12.29 -32.00
C GLU A 9 21.76 -11.95 -30.69
N ILE A 10 23.07 -11.76 -30.78
CA ILE A 10 23.91 -11.37 -29.65
C ILE A 10 23.62 -9.91 -29.26
N ARG A 11 23.47 -9.02 -30.24
CA ARG A 11 23.07 -7.62 -29.97
C ARG A 11 21.70 -7.55 -29.30
N ASP A 12 20.72 -8.29 -29.80
CA ASP A 12 19.38 -8.35 -29.22
C ASP A 12 19.44 -8.87 -27.77
N HIS A 13 20.21 -9.92 -27.49
CA HIS A 13 20.40 -10.42 -26.12
C HIS A 13 21.06 -9.40 -25.17
N ILE A 14 22.05 -8.65 -25.67
CA ILE A 14 22.67 -7.53 -24.93
C ILE A 14 21.61 -6.47 -24.63
N TYR A 15 20.83 -6.05 -25.62
CA TYR A 15 19.77 -5.06 -25.43
C TYR A 15 18.74 -5.54 -24.41
N THR A 16 18.26 -6.78 -24.53
CA THR A 16 17.29 -7.42 -23.61
C THR A 16 17.75 -7.36 -22.16
N THR A 17 19.03 -7.61 -21.90
CA THR A 17 19.59 -7.58 -20.54
C THR A 17 19.71 -6.16 -20.02
N ILE A 18 20.12 -5.22 -20.88
CA ILE A 18 20.34 -3.82 -20.52
C ILE A 18 19.02 -3.10 -20.22
N VAL A 19 17.97 -3.41 -20.96
CA VAL A 19 16.67 -2.72 -20.88
C VAL A 19 15.63 -3.46 -20.04
N ASP A 20 16.02 -4.55 -19.37
CA ASP A 20 15.16 -5.30 -18.46
C ASP A 20 14.64 -4.38 -17.35
N PRO A 21 13.31 -4.31 -17.11
CA PRO A 21 12.74 -3.47 -16.05
C PRO A 21 13.29 -3.81 -14.67
N GLU A 22 13.57 -5.08 -14.36
CA GLU A 22 14.04 -5.50 -13.03
C GLU A 22 15.49 -5.07 -12.78
N VAL A 23 16.33 -5.05 -13.82
CA VAL A 23 17.71 -4.53 -13.72
C VAL A 23 17.72 -3.00 -13.58
N ASN A 24 16.71 -2.33 -14.13
CA ASN A 24 16.57 -0.88 -14.09
C ASN A 24 15.69 -0.39 -12.94
N ARG A 25 15.46 -1.24 -11.94
CA ARG A 25 14.66 -0.98 -10.76
C ARG A 25 15.51 -1.15 -9.50
N TYR A 26 15.41 -0.18 -8.59
CA TYR A 26 16.07 -0.23 -7.29
C TYR A 26 15.04 -0.01 -6.18
N THR A 27 15.02 -0.89 -5.19
CA THR A 27 14.21 -0.76 -3.98
C THR A 27 15.11 -0.43 -2.79
N ASP A 28 14.84 0.69 -2.12
CA ASP A 28 15.61 1.08 -0.94
C ASP A 28 15.23 0.26 0.31
N LYS A 29 16.00 0.44 1.39
CA LYS A 29 15.76 -0.20 2.69
C LYS A 29 14.40 0.12 3.33
N HIS A 30 13.72 1.16 2.85
CA HIS A 30 12.40 1.57 3.32
C HIS A 30 11.28 1.00 2.44
N GLY A 31 11.61 0.23 1.39
CA GLY A 31 10.67 -0.37 0.46
C GLY A 31 10.28 0.55 -0.72
N ASN A 32 10.87 1.74 -0.83
CA ASN A 32 10.56 2.64 -1.94
C ASN A 32 11.31 2.19 -3.19
N THR A 33 10.56 2.02 -4.27
CA THR A 33 11.11 1.59 -5.54
C THR A 33 11.29 2.79 -6.48
N LYS A 34 12.41 2.82 -7.21
CA LYS A 34 12.71 3.82 -8.25
C LYS A 34 13.20 3.15 -9.52
N TYR A 35 12.81 3.70 -10.67
CA TYR A 35 13.36 3.30 -11.97
C TYR A 35 14.52 4.22 -12.35
N THR A 36 15.61 3.63 -12.83
CA THR A 36 16.85 4.35 -13.10
C THR A 36 17.15 4.45 -14.60
N TYR A 37 16.90 3.39 -15.36
CA TYR A 37 17.17 3.29 -16.81
C TYR A 37 18.54 3.90 -17.20
N TRP A 38 19.60 3.53 -16.45
CA TRP A 38 20.93 4.14 -16.54
C TRP A 38 21.58 4.02 -17.92
N HIS A 39 21.20 3.00 -18.69
CA HIS A 39 21.79 2.71 -20.00
C HIS A 39 21.03 3.33 -21.18
N THR A 40 20.14 4.31 -20.94
CA THR A 40 19.41 5.03 -21.99
C THR A 40 20.30 5.74 -23.01
N ASN A 41 21.56 6.03 -22.66
CA ASN A 41 22.57 6.53 -23.61
C ASN A 41 22.76 5.60 -24.83
N LEU A 42 22.48 4.30 -24.68
CA LEU A 42 22.46 3.34 -25.79
C LEU A 42 21.56 3.81 -26.93
N LEU A 43 20.40 4.39 -26.60
CA LEU A 43 19.43 4.90 -27.58
C LEU A 43 19.92 6.16 -28.31
N SER A 44 21.05 6.72 -27.91
CA SER A 44 21.63 7.93 -28.52
C SER A 44 22.92 7.67 -29.30
N VAL A 45 23.38 6.41 -29.40
CA VAL A 45 24.68 6.09 -30.04
C VAL A 45 24.62 6.27 -31.55
N ASN A 46 23.71 5.56 -32.23
CA ASN A 46 23.48 5.68 -33.67
C ASN A 46 22.07 5.21 -34.05
N LYS A 47 21.64 5.49 -35.29
CA LYS A 47 20.30 5.14 -35.78
C LYS A 47 20.01 3.65 -35.72
N GLN A 48 20.96 2.79 -36.09
CA GLN A 48 20.76 1.34 -36.06
C GLN A 48 20.49 0.90 -34.62
N ILE A 49 21.43 1.12 -33.70
CA ILE A 49 21.30 0.76 -32.28
C ILE A 49 20.01 1.34 -31.69
N TYR A 50 19.67 2.59 -32.00
CA TYR A 50 18.42 3.21 -31.57
C TYR A 50 17.20 2.37 -31.96
N HIS A 51 17.07 1.99 -33.24
CA HIS A 51 15.94 1.21 -33.71
C HIS A 51 15.93 -0.22 -33.14
N GLU A 52 17.10 -0.88 -33.08
CA GLU A 52 17.21 -2.24 -32.55
C GLU A 52 16.84 -2.29 -31.06
N ALA A 53 17.47 -1.44 -30.24
CA ALA A 53 17.28 -1.41 -28.80
C ALA A 53 15.92 -0.83 -28.41
N ARG A 54 15.40 0.18 -29.12
CA ARG A 54 14.07 0.76 -28.85
C ARG A 54 12.97 -0.29 -29.00
N ARG A 55 13.03 -1.12 -30.04
CA ARG A 55 12.01 -2.16 -30.26
C ARG A 55 11.94 -3.10 -29.06
N ILE A 56 13.10 -3.62 -28.64
CA ILE A 56 13.21 -4.52 -27.48
C ILE A 56 12.80 -3.83 -26.18
N PHE A 57 13.22 -2.57 -26.00
CA PHE A 57 12.81 -1.75 -24.86
C PHE A 57 11.29 -1.66 -24.73
N LEU A 58 10.57 -1.38 -25.83
CA LEU A 58 9.10 -1.25 -25.82
C LEU A 58 8.37 -2.60 -25.77
N GLU A 59 9.01 -3.69 -26.19
CA GLU A 59 8.48 -5.06 -26.02
C GLU A 59 8.55 -5.52 -24.55
N GLN A 60 9.63 -5.18 -23.85
CA GLN A 60 9.82 -5.55 -22.44
C GLN A 60 9.18 -4.57 -21.45
N ASN A 61 9.09 -3.29 -21.80
CA ASN A 61 8.62 -2.23 -20.90
C ASN A 61 7.31 -1.64 -21.41
N SER A 62 6.25 -1.84 -20.63
CA SER A 62 4.94 -1.24 -20.90
C SER A 62 4.70 -0.10 -19.93
N PHE A 63 4.50 1.10 -20.47
CA PHE A 63 4.27 2.30 -19.70
C PHE A 63 2.82 2.73 -19.72
N ILE A 64 2.41 3.37 -18.63
CA ILE A 64 1.06 3.88 -18.44
C ILE A 64 1.17 5.37 -18.15
N LYS A 65 0.47 6.17 -18.94
CA LYS A 65 0.39 7.61 -18.77
C LYS A 65 -0.86 7.96 -17.98
N VAL A 66 -0.69 8.47 -16.77
CA VAL A 66 -1.77 8.89 -15.88
C VAL A 66 -1.88 10.41 -15.90
N THR A 67 -3.08 10.91 -16.14
CA THR A 67 -3.44 12.33 -16.06
C THR A 67 -4.59 12.49 -15.08
N THR A 68 -4.44 13.39 -14.13
CA THR A 68 -5.36 13.62 -13.01
C THR A 68 -5.69 15.10 -12.86
N PRO A 69 -6.92 15.46 -12.42
CA PRO A 69 -7.33 16.84 -12.30
C PRO A 69 -6.83 17.49 -10.99
N PHE A 70 -6.24 16.72 -10.08
CA PHE A 70 -5.79 17.21 -8.78
C PHE A 70 -4.28 17.48 -8.80
N PRO A 71 -3.87 18.72 -8.51
CA PRO A 71 -2.48 19.02 -8.19
C PRO A 71 -1.99 18.11 -7.04
N GLU A 72 -0.71 17.75 -7.03
CA GLU A 72 -0.08 16.93 -5.98
C GLU A 72 -0.46 15.44 -5.96
N SER A 73 -1.34 14.99 -6.87
CA SER A 73 -1.67 13.55 -7.01
C SER A 73 -0.42 12.69 -7.19
N LYS A 74 0.57 13.18 -7.95
CA LYS A 74 1.86 12.53 -8.15
C LYS A 74 2.60 12.30 -6.84
N GLU A 75 2.60 13.29 -5.95
CA GLU A 75 3.30 13.23 -4.66
C GLU A 75 2.62 12.23 -3.74
N GLN A 76 1.29 12.29 -3.62
CA GLN A 76 0.51 11.32 -2.85
C GLN A 76 0.73 9.88 -3.35
N VAL A 77 0.66 9.66 -4.66
CA VAL A 77 0.89 8.35 -5.29
C VAL A 77 2.32 7.86 -5.05
N HIS A 78 3.30 8.76 -5.11
CA HIS A 78 4.70 8.44 -4.80
C HIS A 78 4.89 8.08 -3.33
N GLU A 79 4.30 8.83 -2.41
CA GLU A 79 4.30 8.52 -0.99
C GLU A 79 3.64 7.16 -0.72
N ASP A 80 2.60 6.80 -1.48
CA ASP A 80 1.96 5.48 -1.54
C ASP A 80 2.83 4.35 -2.10
N GLY A 81 4.09 4.64 -2.41
CA GLY A 81 5.09 3.66 -2.80
C GLY A 81 4.98 3.24 -4.25
N VAL A 82 4.22 4.00 -5.06
CA VAL A 82 4.13 3.80 -6.50
C VAL A 82 5.33 4.46 -7.17
N PRO A 83 6.18 3.70 -7.87
CA PRO A 83 7.34 4.24 -8.56
C PRO A 83 6.92 5.05 -9.78
N ILE A 84 7.39 6.29 -9.84
CA ILE A 84 7.14 7.19 -10.96
C ILE A 84 8.36 7.17 -11.88
N VAL A 85 8.15 6.77 -13.13
CA VAL A 85 9.20 6.67 -14.16
C VAL A 85 9.54 8.06 -14.70
N ALA A 86 8.52 8.87 -14.98
CA ALA A 86 8.66 10.23 -15.47
C ALA A 86 7.46 11.08 -15.05
N SER A 87 7.64 12.38 -14.91
CA SER A 87 6.59 13.33 -14.55
C SER A 87 6.66 14.62 -15.34
N ASP A 88 5.61 15.42 -15.24
CA ASP A 88 5.54 16.79 -15.73
C ASP A 88 5.84 16.84 -17.25
N LEU A 89 6.67 17.79 -17.70
CA LEU A 89 7.03 17.97 -19.11
C LEU A 89 7.57 16.70 -19.79
N ARG A 90 8.19 15.78 -19.05
CA ARG A 90 8.69 14.51 -19.62
C ARG A 90 7.54 13.54 -19.86
N ALA A 91 6.59 13.46 -18.93
CA ALA A 91 5.39 12.65 -19.08
C ALA A 91 4.48 13.20 -20.19
N ASP A 92 4.38 14.52 -20.34
CA ASP A 92 3.62 15.17 -21.40
C ASP A 92 4.14 14.80 -22.79
N LYS A 93 5.46 14.84 -22.97
CA LYS A 93 6.14 14.49 -24.22
C LYS A 93 6.18 12.98 -24.50
N CYS A 94 5.86 12.13 -23.52
CA CYS A 94 5.85 10.70 -23.71
C CYS A 94 4.68 10.27 -24.61
N THR A 95 5.01 9.72 -25.78
CA THR A 95 4.05 9.17 -26.74
C THR A 95 4.10 7.65 -26.84
N GLN A 96 5.13 7.02 -26.25
CA GLN A 96 5.40 5.59 -26.31
C GLN A 96 4.92 4.91 -25.03
N HIS A 97 3.59 4.77 -24.93
CA HIS A 97 2.93 4.16 -23.77
C HIS A 97 1.76 3.27 -24.23
N SER A 98 1.45 2.24 -23.45
CA SER A 98 0.46 1.22 -23.81
C SER A 98 -0.96 1.57 -23.35
N LEU A 99 -1.07 2.41 -22.32
CA LEU A 99 -2.35 2.85 -21.76
C LEU A 99 -2.31 4.32 -21.36
N SER A 100 -3.30 5.08 -21.83
CA SER A 100 -3.62 6.41 -21.29
C SER A 100 -4.75 6.28 -20.27
N VAL A 101 -4.52 6.82 -19.08
CA VAL A 101 -5.47 6.88 -17.96
C VAL A 101 -5.78 8.34 -17.74
N LEU A 102 -6.99 8.76 -18.09
CA LEU A 102 -7.48 10.10 -17.82
C LEU A 102 -8.54 10.03 -16.71
N ILE A 103 -8.22 10.61 -15.58
CA ILE A 103 -9.15 10.88 -14.48
C ILE A 103 -9.64 12.32 -14.69
N ALA A 104 -10.94 12.53 -14.74
CA ALA A 104 -11.51 13.86 -14.92
C ALA A 104 -12.64 14.12 -13.92
N PHE A 105 -12.73 15.37 -13.46
CA PHE A 105 -13.72 15.86 -12.51
C PHE A 105 -14.64 16.87 -13.22
N PRO A 106 -15.65 16.40 -13.99
CA PRO A 106 -16.40 17.24 -14.92
C PRO A 106 -17.30 18.29 -14.26
N LEU A 107 -17.64 18.12 -12.98
CA LEU A 107 -18.62 18.99 -12.30
C LEU A 107 -18.05 20.34 -11.88
N THR A 108 -16.73 20.45 -11.72
CA THR A 108 -16.09 21.76 -11.55
C THR A 108 -15.75 22.32 -12.91
N GLY A 109 -16.44 23.35 -13.37
CA GLY A 109 -16.04 24.16 -14.52
C GLY A 109 -14.69 24.89 -14.36
N MET A 110 -13.93 24.59 -13.29
CA MET A 110 -12.59 25.08 -13.06
C MET A 110 -11.60 24.21 -13.84
N ARG A 111 -10.86 24.84 -14.76
CA ARG A 111 -9.61 24.27 -15.29
C ARG A 111 -8.59 24.25 -14.15
N THR A 112 -8.57 23.18 -13.38
CA THR A 112 -7.47 22.92 -12.45
C THR A 112 -6.23 22.54 -13.25
N LYS A 113 -5.05 22.84 -12.69
CA LYS A 113 -3.79 22.39 -13.28
C LYS A 113 -3.76 20.87 -13.21
N GLU A 114 -3.79 20.21 -14.37
CA GLU A 114 -3.65 18.76 -14.47
C GLU A 114 -2.24 18.34 -14.05
N ASP A 115 -2.15 17.20 -13.38
CA ASP A 115 -0.88 16.55 -13.07
C ASP A 115 -0.76 15.28 -13.92
N THR A 116 0.40 15.08 -14.54
CA THR A 116 0.65 13.99 -15.49
C THR A 116 1.96 13.29 -15.16
N PHE A 117 1.89 11.97 -15.06
CA PHE A 117 3.03 11.13 -14.74
C PHE A 117 2.95 9.76 -15.42
N ILE A 118 4.09 9.08 -15.50
CA ILE A 118 4.27 7.76 -16.13
C ILE A 118 4.64 6.74 -15.05
N ILE A 119 3.93 5.62 -15.04
CA ILE A 119 4.28 4.44 -14.24
C ILE A 119 4.55 3.24 -15.14
N HIS A 120 5.26 2.24 -14.62
CA HIS A 120 5.42 0.95 -15.29
C HIS A 120 4.19 0.07 -15.06
N VAL A 121 3.87 -0.82 -15.99
CA VAL A 121 2.71 -1.72 -15.90
C VAL A 121 2.73 -2.58 -14.63
N ASP A 122 3.92 -2.96 -14.15
CA ASP A 122 4.07 -3.79 -12.95
C ASP A 122 3.70 -3.05 -11.65
N ASP A 123 3.63 -1.72 -11.70
CA ASP A 123 3.23 -0.88 -10.58
C ASP A 123 1.78 -0.37 -10.72
N LEU A 124 1.05 -0.78 -11.78
CA LEU A 124 -0.35 -0.39 -11.99
C LEU A 124 -1.25 -0.87 -10.85
N VAL A 125 -1.02 -2.09 -10.33
CA VAL A 125 -1.80 -2.62 -9.20
C VAL A 125 -1.63 -1.73 -7.98
N LYS A 126 -0.40 -1.32 -7.65
CA LYS A 126 -0.13 -0.42 -6.52
C LYS A 126 -0.77 0.96 -6.71
N PHE A 127 -0.78 1.47 -7.95
CA PHE A 127 -1.49 2.71 -8.27
C PHE A 127 -2.99 2.58 -8.00
N CYS A 128 -3.61 1.49 -8.45
CA CYS A 128 -5.03 1.25 -8.17
C CYS A 128 -5.30 1.00 -6.68
N ASP A 129 -4.37 0.40 -5.94
CA ASP A 129 -4.45 0.24 -4.49
C ASP A 129 -4.39 1.61 -3.78
N SER A 130 -3.45 2.47 -4.17
CA SER A 130 -3.33 3.85 -3.65
C SER A 130 -4.62 4.63 -3.86
N TRP A 131 -5.19 4.62 -5.07
CA TRP A 131 -6.47 5.29 -5.34
C TRP A 131 -7.62 4.66 -4.54
N TYR A 132 -7.70 3.32 -4.46
CA TYR A 132 -8.71 2.65 -3.64
C TYR A 132 -8.67 3.10 -2.17
N HIS A 133 -7.48 3.24 -1.59
CA HIS A 133 -7.30 3.70 -0.22
C HIS A 133 -7.60 5.20 -0.06
N SER A 134 -7.14 6.05 -0.98
CA SER A 134 -7.45 7.48 -1.00
C SER A 134 -8.95 7.75 -1.12
N ALA A 135 -9.68 6.94 -1.89
CA ALA A 135 -11.14 7.05 -2.01
C ALA A 135 -11.87 6.78 -0.68
N ALA A 136 -11.25 6.07 0.27
CA ALA A 136 -11.81 5.92 1.61
C ALA A 136 -11.65 7.22 2.44
N ASP A 137 -10.59 8.01 2.23
CA ASP A 137 -10.46 9.31 2.90
C ASP A 137 -11.40 10.37 2.32
N TYR A 138 -11.80 10.20 1.07
CA TYR A 138 -12.77 11.07 0.39
C TYR A 138 -13.92 10.26 -0.23
N PRO A 139 -14.86 9.73 0.59
CA PRO A 139 -15.90 8.78 0.13
C PRO A 139 -16.78 9.28 -1.03
N GLU A 140 -17.01 10.58 -1.08
CA GLU A 140 -17.86 11.25 -2.09
C GLU A 140 -17.10 11.59 -3.38
N LEU A 141 -15.76 11.48 -3.40
CA LEU A 141 -14.96 11.99 -4.51
C LEU A 141 -15.20 11.20 -5.79
N ASN A 142 -15.14 9.87 -5.72
CA ASN A 142 -15.23 9.01 -6.88
C ASN A 142 -16.57 9.15 -7.62
N GLU A 143 -17.66 9.39 -6.90
CA GLU A 143 -19.01 9.55 -7.49
C GLU A 143 -19.11 10.70 -8.47
N ASN A 144 -18.13 11.61 -8.41
CA ASN A 144 -18.02 12.79 -9.24
C ASN A 144 -16.87 12.69 -10.26
N LEU A 145 -16.12 11.57 -10.28
CA LEU A 145 -15.01 11.33 -11.18
C LEU A 145 -15.41 10.46 -12.38
N THR A 146 -14.81 10.76 -13.51
CA THR A 146 -14.85 9.93 -14.72
C THR A 146 -13.48 9.34 -14.98
N LEU A 147 -13.48 8.10 -15.47
CA LEU A 147 -12.27 7.40 -15.87
C LEU A 147 -12.36 7.05 -17.36
N LYS A 148 -11.40 7.55 -18.14
CA LYS A 148 -11.20 7.16 -19.52
C LYS A 148 -9.89 6.40 -19.67
N LEU A 149 -10.01 5.14 -20.10
CA LEU A 149 -8.91 4.25 -20.40
C LEU A 149 -8.77 4.16 -21.93
N THR A 150 -7.61 4.51 -22.46
CA THR A 150 -7.34 4.45 -23.89
C THR A 150 -6.13 3.56 -24.17
N LEU A 151 -6.37 2.37 -24.71
CA LEU A 151 -5.35 1.44 -25.16
C LEU A 151 -4.64 2.00 -26.39
N ARG A 152 -3.31 1.86 -26.40
CA ARG A 152 -2.46 2.33 -27.49
C ARG A 152 -1.39 1.30 -27.77
N ASP A 153 -1.03 1.20 -29.03
CA ASP A 153 0.18 0.51 -29.43
C ASP A 153 1.37 1.48 -29.37
N PRO A 154 2.37 1.25 -28.50
CA PRO A 154 3.53 2.13 -28.34
C PRO A 154 4.43 2.20 -29.59
N LEU A 155 4.30 1.25 -30.53
CA LEU A 155 5.04 1.21 -31.79
C LEU A 155 4.31 1.94 -32.94
N SER A 156 3.01 2.20 -32.78
CA SER A 156 2.18 2.75 -33.87
C SER A 156 2.53 4.16 -34.35
N GLY A 157 3.36 4.89 -33.60
CA GLY A 157 3.78 6.27 -33.91
C GLY A 157 5.08 6.39 -34.72
N THR A 158 5.73 5.29 -35.13
CA THR A 158 7.05 5.35 -35.79
C THR A 158 7.02 5.15 -37.31
N PRO A 159 7.63 6.07 -38.10
CA PRO A 159 7.59 6.02 -39.57
C PRO A 159 8.28 4.82 -40.25
N LEU A 160 9.14 4.08 -39.54
CA LEU A 160 9.97 3.01 -40.13
C LEU A 160 9.35 1.61 -40.05
N ASP A 161 8.30 1.41 -39.26
CA ASP A 161 7.63 0.11 -39.12
C ASP A 161 6.39 0.08 -40.04
N SER A 162 6.63 0.21 -41.34
CA SER A 162 5.59 0.22 -42.39
C SER A 162 5.05 -1.18 -42.74
N THR A 163 5.43 -2.22 -42.01
CA THR A 163 4.77 -3.52 -42.09
C THR A 163 3.48 -3.49 -41.27
N PRO A 164 2.30 -3.72 -41.88
CA PRO A 164 1.04 -3.80 -41.17
C PRO A 164 0.96 -5.13 -40.42
N ALA A 165 1.76 -5.31 -39.37
CA ALA A 165 1.50 -6.35 -38.40
C ALA A 165 0.15 -6.02 -37.75
N GLU A 166 -0.75 -7.00 -37.65
CA GLU A 166 -2.04 -6.82 -37.00
C GLU A 166 -1.81 -6.16 -35.65
N LYS A 167 -2.29 -4.92 -35.50
CA LYS A 167 -2.27 -4.17 -34.25
C LYS A 167 -3.15 -4.94 -33.26
N LYS A 168 -2.60 -5.95 -32.60
CA LYS A 168 -3.28 -6.75 -31.59
C LYS A 168 -2.38 -6.76 -30.36
N VAL A 169 -2.73 -5.91 -29.40
CA VAL A 169 -2.27 -6.09 -28.02
C VAL A 169 -2.85 -7.41 -27.56
N LEU A 170 -1.98 -8.36 -27.21
CA LEU A 170 -2.39 -9.68 -26.72
C LEU A 170 -3.42 -9.51 -25.59
N LYS A 171 -4.41 -10.40 -25.56
CA LYS A 171 -5.45 -10.38 -24.52
C LYS A 171 -4.84 -10.34 -23.11
N SER A 172 -3.79 -11.12 -22.86
CA SER A 172 -3.04 -11.14 -21.60
C SER A 172 -2.45 -9.77 -21.21
N MET A 173 -2.02 -8.97 -22.18
CA MET A 173 -1.55 -7.61 -21.92
C MET A 173 -2.73 -6.68 -21.61
N GLN A 174 -3.87 -6.82 -22.29
CA GLN A 174 -5.07 -6.06 -21.94
C GLN A 174 -5.57 -6.40 -20.52
N GLU A 175 -5.52 -7.67 -20.13
CA GLU A 175 -5.84 -8.12 -18.77
C GLU A 175 -4.93 -7.43 -17.74
N ARG A 176 -3.61 -7.42 -17.97
CA ARG A 176 -2.63 -6.71 -17.12
C ARG A 176 -2.90 -5.20 -17.03
N LEU A 177 -3.35 -4.58 -18.12
CA LEU A 177 -3.61 -3.14 -18.20
C LEU A 177 -4.98 -2.73 -17.62
N LEU A 178 -5.99 -3.62 -17.65
CA LEU A 178 -7.37 -3.26 -17.32
C LEU A 178 -7.85 -3.86 -15.99
N TYR A 179 -7.53 -5.11 -15.68
CA TYR A 179 -8.01 -5.75 -14.44
C TYR A 179 -7.69 -5.00 -13.14
N PRO A 180 -6.53 -4.33 -12.97
CA PRO A 180 -6.25 -3.56 -11.76
C PRO A 180 -7.31 -2.49 -11.46
N PHE A 181 -7.90 -1.87 -12.49
CA PHE A 181 -8.96 -0.87 -12.32
C PHE A 181 -10.25 -1.45 -11.74
N GLY A 182 -10.41 -2.79 -11.75
CA GLY A 182 -11.45 -3.50 -11.00
C GLY A 182 -11.53 -3.10 -9.53
N ARG A 183 -10.42 -2.65 -8.94
CA ARG A 183 -10.36 -2.20 -7.55
C ARG A 183 -11.04 -0.84 -7.32
N ILE A 184 -11.15 0.02 -8.33
CA ILE A 184 -11.71 1.37 -8.20
C ILE A 184 -13.24 1.30 -8.18
N LYS A 185 -13.86 1.93 -7.17
CA LYS A 185 -15.30 1.83 -6.90
C LYS A 185 -16.00 3.17 -7.08
N ASN A 186 -17.30 3.10 -7.34
CA ASN A 186 -18.24 4.23 -7.32
C ASN A 186 -17.84 5.40 -8.25
N LEU A 187 -17.28 5.12 -9.43
CA LEU A 187 -17.02 6.17 -10.41
C LEU A 187 -18.29 6.60 -11.11
N MET A 188 -18.41 7.89 -11.43
CA MET A 188 -19.54 8.43 -12.20
C MET A 188 -19.67 7.76 -13.57
N ARG A 189 -18.53 7.57 -14.26
CA ARG A 189 -18.48 6.96 -15.59
C ARG A 189 -17.13 6.32 -15.85
N VAL A 190 -17.14 5.20 -16.58
CA VAL A 190 -15.94 4.48 -17.02
C VAL A 190 -16.05 4.15 -18.51
N ASP A 191 -15.16 4.73 -19.31
CA ASP A 191 -15.05 4.49 -20.75
C ASP A 191 -13.71 3.81 -21.08
N VAL A 192 -13.79 2.72 -21.85
CA VAL A 192 -12.60 2.01 -22.36
C VAL A 192 -12.62 2.10 -23.88
N THR A 193 -11.54 2.60 -24.46
CA THR A 193 -11.39 2.87 -25.90
C THR A 193 -9.97 2.54 -26.33
N GLY A 194 -9.65 2.63 -27.63
CA GLY A 194 -8.27 2.52 -28.08
C GLY A 194 -8.12 1.95 -29.47
N ILE A 195 -6.87 1.97 -29.94
CA ILE A 195 -6.41 1.24 -31.11
C ILE A 195 -5.14 0.49 -30.65
N PRO A 196 -5.20 -0.83 -30.46
CA PRO A 196 -6.31 -1.74 -30.81
C PRO A 196 -7.58 -1.56 -29.98
N LEU A 197 -8.70 -2.06 -30.54
CA LEU A 197 -9.97 -2.12 -29.84
C LEU A 197 -9.85 -2.99 -28.58
N PRO A 198 -10.42 -2.57 -27.44
CA PRO A 198 -10.47 -3.38 -26.23
C PRO A 198 -11.23 -4.70 -26.45
N ASP A 199 -10.75 -5.77 -25.83
CA ASP A 199 -11.48 -7.04 -25.78
C ASP A 199 -12.68 -6.92 -24.84
N ASP A 200 -13.88 -7.17 -25.37
CA ASP A 200 -15.15 -7.02 -24.65
C ASP A 200 -15.21 -7.88 -23.37
N THR A 201 -14.61 -9.07 -23.38
CA THR A 201 -14.60 -9.96 -22.21
C THR A 201 -13.74 -9.40 -21.08
N VAL A 202 -12.60 -8.77 -21.43
CA VAL A 202 -11.71 -8.14 -20.46
C VAL A 202 -12.37 -6.90 -19.86
N VAL A 203 -13.02 -6.08 -20.70
CA VAL A 203 -13.73 -4.87 -20.24
C VAL A 203 -14.93 -5.24 -19.38
N ALA A 204 -15.72 -6.25 -19.76
CA ALA A 204 -16.86 -6.70 -18.99
C ALA A 204 -16.44 -7.22 -17.61
N GLU A 205 -15.37 -8.00 -17.53
CA GLU A 205 -14.85 -8.52 -16.27
C GLU A 205 -14.33 -7.40 -15.37
N MET A 206 -13.55 -6.45 -15.92
CA MET A 206 -13.10 -5.26 -15.18
C MET A 206 -14.31 -4.53 -14.58
N LYS A 207 -15.32 -4.20 -15.39
CA LYS A 207 -16.54 -3.51 -14.93
C LYS A 207 -17.33 -4.33 -13.91
N ARG A 208 -17.41 -5.65 -14.06
CA ARG A 208 -18.06 -6.55 -13.09
C ARG A 208 -17.39 -6.44 -11.72
N VAL A 209 -16.06 -6.45 -11.67
CA VAL A 209 -15.31 -6.30 -10.41
C VAL A 209 -15.47 -4.88 -9.85
N MET A 210 -15.44 -3.84 -10.69
CA MET A 210 -15.69 -2.45 -10.26
C MET A 210 -17.07 -2.26 -9.61
N ALA A 211 -18.09 -2.98 -10.09
CA ALA A 211 -19.46 -2.91 -9.57
C ALA A 211 -19.61 -3.54 -8.17
N ILE A 212 -18.64 -4.32 -7.70
CA ILE A 212 -18.66 -4.85 -6.33
C ILE A 212 -18.41 -3.68 -5.37
N PRO A 213 -19.38 -3.32 -4.50
CA PRO A 213 -19.27 -2.15 -3.66
C PRO A 213 -18.16 -2.30 -2.61
N LEU A 214 -17.72 -1.16 -2.07
CA LEU A 214 -16.72 -1.11 -1.02
C LEU A 214 -17.16 -1.82 0.30
N GLY A 215 -18.48 -1.99 0.47
CA GLY A 215 -19.12 -2.37 1.73
C GLY A 215 -19.49 -1.13 2.54
N SER A 216 -20.24 -1.32 3.62
CA SER A 216 -20.51 -0.29 4.63
C SER A 216 -19.43 -0.27 5.72
N PRO A 217 -19.27 0.84 6.46
CA PRO A 217 -18.36 0.90 7.61
C PRO A 217 -18.60 -0.22 8.62
N ALA A 218 -19.87 -0.57 8.90
CA ALA A 218 -20.20 -1.68 9.78
C ALA A 218 -19.71 -3.03 9.24
N GLN A 219 -19.97 -3.33 7.96
CA GLN A 219 -19.52 -4.58 7.32
C GLN A 219 -18.00 -4.73 7.36
N ARG A 220 -17.26 -3.64 7.12
CA ARG A 220 -15.80 -3.63 7.15
C ARG A 220 -15.25 -3.89 8.57
N LEU A 221 -15.88 -3.32 9.60
CA LEU A 221 -15.51 -3.57 11.00
C LEU A 221 -15.87 -5.00 11.46
N ILE A 222 -16.96 -5.57 10.96
CA ILE A 222 -17.33 -6.97 11.20
C ILE A 222 -16.27 -7.88 10.59
N GLN A 223 -15.95 -7.68 9.32
CA GLN A 223 -14.90 -8.44 8.62
C GLN A 223 -13.53 -8.31 9.32
N ALA A 224 -13.16 -7.12 9.78
CA ALA A 224 -11.95 -6.93 10.56
C ALA A 224 -11.97 -7.73 11.88
N THR A 225 -13.13 -7.84 12.52
CA THR A 225 -13.31 -8.62 13.74
C THR A 225 -13.18 -10.12 13.47
N GLU A 226 -13.78 -10.62 12.39
CA GLU A 226 -13.67 -12.02 11.97
C GLU A 226 -12.22 -12.42 11.69
N TYR A 227 -11.48 -11.58 10.94
CA TYR A 227 -10.06 -11.83 10.69
C TYR A 227 -9.23 -11.76 11.98
N LYS A 228 -9.52 -10.83 12.89
CA LYS A 228 -8.87 -10.78 14.21
C LYS A 228 -9.14 -12.06 15.00
N ASP A 229 -10.37 -12.57 15.00
CA ASP A 229 -10.74 -13.77 15.73
C ASP A 229 -10.13 -15.04 15.13
N ALA A 230 -10.07 -15.14 13.80
CA ALA A 230 -9.33 -16.19 13.11
C ALA A 230 -7.84 -16.16 13.47
N GLY A 231 -7.23 -14.96 13.51
CA GLY A 231 -5.85 -14.80 13.96
C GLY A 231 -5.63 -15.21 15.41
N ASN A 232 -6.58 -14.90 16.30
CA ASN A 232 -6.52 -15.35 17.70
C ASN A 232 -6.60 -16.88 17.81
N ALA A 233 -7.46 -17.53 17.02
CA ALA A 233 -7.57 -18.98 16.98
C ALA A 233 -6.26 -19.63 16.49
N ALA A 234 -5.64 -19.08 15.44
CA ALA A 234 -4.33 -19.52 14.96
C ALA A 234 -3.24 -19.34 16.03
N LEU A 235 -3.25 -18.21 16.75
CA LEU A 235 -2.30 -17.92 17.82
C LEU A 235 -2.45 -18.86 19.03
N MET A 236 -3.69 -19.23 19.38
CA MET A 236 -3.99 -20.24 20.40
C MET A 236 -3.51 -21.63 19.99
N ALA A 237 -3.55 -21.94 18.69
CA ALA A 237 -3.01 -23.16 18.11
C ALA A 237 -1.49 -23.12 17.87
N ASP A 238 -0.78 -22.16 18.46
CA ASP A 238 0.67 -21.94 18.34
C ASP A 238 1.17 -21.76 16.90
N ARG A 239 0.35 -21.14 16.04
CA ARG A 239 0.68 -20.80 14.64
C ARG A 239 0.82 -19.28 14.48
N PRO A 240 1.92 -18.67 14.97
CA PRO A 240 2.06 -17.21 15.01
C PRO A 240 2.17 -16.53 13.64
N LEU A 241 2.81 -17.17 12.64
CA LEU A 241 2.90 -16.60 11.29
C LEU A 241 1.53 -16.54 10.59
N GLU A 242 0.73 -17.59 10.74
CA GLU A 242 -0.65 -17.62 10.23
C GLU A 242 -1.52 -16.57 10.94
N ALA A 243 -1.35 -16.42 12.26
CA ALA A 243 -2.01 -15.37 13.02
C ALA A 243 -1.68 -13.97 12.49
N LEU A 244 -0.41 -13.69 12.18
CA LEU A 244 0.03 -12.41 11.61
C LEU A 244 -0.60 -12.14 10.24
N GLU A 245 -0.75 -13.15 9.38
CA GLU A 245 -1.43 -12.97 8.08
C GLU A 245 -2.92 -12.66 8.25
N HIS A 246 -3.60 -13.31 9.21
CA HIS A 246 -4.97 -12.95 9.55
C HIS A 246 -5.08 -11.52 10.12
N TYR A 247 -4.14 -11.12 10.99
CA TYR A 247 -4.10 -9.75 11.49
C TYR A 247 -3.84 -8.73 10.37
N ARG A 248 -2.99 -9.06 9.38
CA ARG A 248 -2.78 -8.22 8.18
C ARG A 248 -4.08 -7.99 7.43
N LYS A 249 -4.88 -9.05 7.21
CA LYS A 249 -6.22 -8.93 6.59
C LYS A 249 -7.19 -8.09 7.44
N ALA A 250 -7.11 -8.19 8.77
CA ALA A 250 -7.90 -7.35 9.66
C ALA A 250 -7.54 -5.86 9.57
N TRP A 251 -6.24 -5.53 9.45
CA TRP A 251 -5.78 -4.17 9.19
C TRP A 251 -6.29 -3.65 7.84
N GLU A 252 -6.17 -4.47 6.79
CA GLU A 252 -6.62 -4.11 5.43
C GLU A 252 -8.14 -3.86 5.36
N ALA A 253 -8.94 -4.66 6.08
CA ALA A 253 -10.38 -4.46 6.20
C ALA A 253 -10.75 -3.09 6.81
N MET A 254 -9.87 -2.51 7.62
CA MET A 254 -10.01 -1.17 8.19
C MET A 254 -9.28 -0.08 7.39
N PHE A 255 -8.89 -0.34 6.13
CA PHE A 255 -8.08 0.57 5.30
C PHE A 255 -6.73 0.95 5.93
N ILE A 256 -6.08 0.00 6.59
CA ILE A 256 -4.74 0.19 7.15
C ILE A 256 -3.78 -0.74 6.43
N VAL A 257 -2.80 -0.17 5.74
CA VAL A 257 -1.76 -0.91 5.03
C VAL A 257 -0.55 -1.06 5.95
N VAL A 258 -0.10 -2.30 6.13
CA VAL A 258 1.06 -2.63 6.98
C VAL A 258 2.17 -3.15 6.09
N ASN A 259 3.28 -2.39 6.02
CA ASN A 259 4.47 -2.74 5.25
C ASN A 259 5.66 -2.84 6.20
N GLY A 260 6.01 -4.08 6.58
CA GLY A 260 7.01 -4.34 7.60
C GLY A 260 6.67 -3.64 8.93
N ARG A 261 7.58 -2.77 9.38
CA ARG A 261 7.44 -1.99 10.63
C ARG A 261 6.62 -0.68 10.44
N SER A 262 6.27 -0.33 9.21
CA SER A 262 5.51 0.87 8.86
C SER A 262 4.02 0.56 8.71
N ARG A 263 3.18 1.54 9.06
CA ARG A 263 1.73 1.45 8.86
C ARG A 263 1.21 2.76 8.35
N ARG A 264 0.44 2.71 7.26
CA ARG A 264 -0.33 3.84 6.75
C ARG A 264 -1.81 3.62 7.00
N VAL A 265 -2.46 4.66 7.48
CA VAL A 265 -3.86 4.64 7.92
C VAL A 265 -4.63 5.52 6.94
N TYR A 266 -5.66 4.95 6.32
CA TYR A 266 -6.59 5.65 5.43
C TYR A 266 -8.02 5.47 5.93
N GLY A 267 -9.00 6.05 5.25
CA GLY A 267 -10.42 5.86 5.54
C GLY A 267 -10.86 6.47 6.87
N GLU A 268 -10.21 7.51 7.38
CA GLU A 268 -10.61 8.13 8.65
C GLU A 268 -12.05 8.65 8.56
N ARG A 269 -12.32 9.52 7.56
CA ARG A 269 -13.65 10.05 7.23
C ARG A 269 -14.68 8.95 6.91
N TYR A 270 -14.27 7.85 6.28
CA TYR A 270 -15.17 6.74 5.97
C TYR A 270 -15.80 6.10 7.22
N PHE A 271 -15.10 6.09 8.36
CA PHE A 271 -15.64 5.57 9.62
C PHE A 271 -16.21 6.66 10.54
N GLU A 272 -16.29 7.93 10.10
CA GLU A 272 -16.90 9.04 10.84
C GLU A 272 -18.43 9.04 10.72
N VAL A 273 -19.04 7.91 11.04
CA VAL A 273 -20.49 7.72 11.00
C VAL A 273 -20.98 6.98 12.24
N LEU A 274 -22.24 7.23 12.59
CA LEU A 274 -22.95 6.39 13.54
C LEU A 274 -23.34 5.08 12.85
N LEU A 275 -22.97 3.95 13.47
CA LEU A 275 -23.26 2.63 12.92
C LEU A 275 -24.70 2.22 13.28
N ASN A 276 -25.42 1.73 12.28
CA ASN A 276 -26.83 1.35 12.35
C ASN A 276 -27.04 -0.16 12.18
N THR A 277 -25.98 -0.97 12.30
CA THR A 277 -26.05 -2.43 12.12
C THR A 277 -25.37 -3.14 13.28
N PRO A 278 -25.97 -4.22 13.84
CA PRO A 278 -25.31 -5.08 14.82
C PRO A 278 -23.98 -5.66 14.28
N PRO A 279 -22.97 -5.93 15.14
CA PRO A 279 -22.97 -5.82 16.61
C PRO A 279 -22.55 -4.43 17.12
N PHE A 280 -22.44 -3.45 16.23
CA PHE A 280 -21.92 -2.11 16.55
C PHE A 280 -22.98 -1.02 16.53
N GLU A 281 -24.26 -1.40 16.55
CA GLU A 281 -25.38 -0.47 16.54
C GLU A 281 -25.24 0.60 17.62
N ASN A 282 -25.54 1.85 17.25
CA ASN A 282 -25.43 3.05 18.08
C ASN A 282 -23.99 3.40 18.55
N LYS A 283 -22.96 2.75 17.99
CA LYS A 283 -21.56 3.12 18.22
C LYS A 283 -21.03 3.97 17.08
N HIS A 284 -20.13 4.89 17.39
CA HIS A 284 -19.40 5.63 16.37
C HIS A 284 -18.34 4.75 15.72
N GLY A 285 -18.28 4.72 14.38
CA GLY A 285 -17.37 3.86 13.63
C GLY A 285 -15.89 4.09 13.96
N SER A 286 -15.48 5.35 14.07
CA SER A 286 -14.09 5.72 14.41
C SER A 286 -13.67 5.19 15.80
N MET A 287 -14.60 5.16 16.76
CA MET A 287 -14.35 4.61 18.10
C MET A 287 -14.17 3.08 18.04
N VAL A 288 -15.07 2.37 17.37
CA VAL A 288 -14.97 0.90 17.20
C VAL A 288 -13.69 0.53 16.48
N ARG A 289 -13.35 1.26 15.41
CA ARG A 289 -12.11 1.09 14.67
C ARG A 289 -10.89 1.27 15.56
N THR A 290 -10.86 2.33 16.38
CA THR A 290 -9.75 2.60 17.30
C THR A 290 -9.54 1.46 18.31
N ILE A 291 -10.63 0.95 18.90
CA ILE A 291 -10.59 -0.19 19.82
C ILE A 291 -10.05 -1.45 19.11
N LEU A 292 -10.51 -1.74 17.89
CA LEU A 292 -10.01 -2.86 17.10
C LEU A 292 -8.52 -2.73 16.76
N ARG A 293 -8.04 -1.53 16.43
CA ARG A 293 -6.62 -1.26 16.17
C ARG A 293 -5.77 -1.60 17.40
N VAL A 294 -6.17 -1.14 18.58
CA VAL A 294 -5.43 -1.40 19.84
C VAL A 294 -5.38 -2.90 20.14
N ARG A 295 -6.52 -3.60 20.00
CA ARG A 295 -6.60 -5.06 20.13
C ARG A 295 -5.66 -5.79 19.18
N LEU A 296 -5.64 -5.38 17.91
CA LEU A 296 -4.76 -5.97 16.90
C LEU A 296 -3.28 -5.69 17.20
N VAL A 297 -2.92 -4.49 17.68
CA VAL A 297 -1.54 -4.21 18.12
C VAL A 297 -1.15 -5.18 19.22
N ALA A 298 -1.95 -5.26 20.30
CA ALA A 298 -1.66 -6.14 21.41
C ALA A 298 -1.44 -7.58 20.91
N ASN A 299 -2.35 -8.12 20.10
CA ASN A 299 -2.27 -9.51 19.63
C ASN A 299 -1.10 -9.74 18.66
N SER A 300 -0.78 -8.78 17.81
CA SER A 300 0.41 -8.84 16.94
C SER A 300 1.69 -8.88 17.77
N LEU A 301 1.80 -8.09 18.85
CA LEU A 301 2.95 -8.15 19.77
C LEU A 301 3.10 -9.54 20.39
N LEU A 302 1.99 -10.19 20.77
CA LEU A 302 2.05 -11.55 21.29
C LEU A 302 2.55 -12.57 20.25
N ALA A 303 2.12 -12.43 19.00
CA ALA A 303 2.61 -13.28 17.90
C ALA A 303 4.11 -13.09 17.66
N TYR A 304 4.59 -11.85 17.62
CA TYR A 304 6.04 -11.57 17.49
C TYR A 304 6.85 -12.03 18.70
N LEU A 305 6.31 -11.91 19.93
CA LEU A 305 6.95 -12.48 21.13
C LEU A 305 7.11 -14.00 21.02
N LYS A 306 6.10 -14.72 20.52
CA LYS A 306 6.20 -16.17 20.27
C LYS A 306 7.25 -16.53 19.22
N LEU A 307 7.47 -15.63 18.24
CA LEU A 307 8.53 -15.75 17.24
C LEU A 307 9.90 -15.30 17.74
N LYS A 308 10.00 -14.77 18.96
CA LYS A 308 11.22 -14.17 19.53
C LYS A 308 11.77 -12.99 18.73
N ASP A 309 10.92 -12.30 17.98
CA ASP A 309 11.28 -11.06 17.28
C ASP A 309 11.11 -9.85 18.20
N TRP A 310 12.06 -9.71 19.14
CA TRP A 310 12.02 -8.70 20.19
C TRP A 310 12.07 -7.29 19.64
N GLU A 311 12.91 -7.04 18.62
CA GLU A 311 13.05 -5.72 18.00
C GLU A 311 11.73 -5.24 17.40
N THR A 312 11.00 -6.12 16.70
CA THR A 312 9.70 -5.75 16.12
C THR A 312 8.66 -5.51 17.20
N VAL A 313 8.70 -6.27 18.31
CA VAL A 313 7.82 -6.03 19.47
C VAL A 313 8.09 -4.65 20.07
N VAL A 314 9.35 -4.31 20.34
CA VAL A 314 9.73 -3.01 20.90
C VAL A 314 9.34 -1.87 19.96
N HIS A 315 9.68 -1.98 18.67
CA HIS A 315 9.37 -0.95 17.67
C HIS A 315 7.87 -0.66 17.60
N ILE A 316 7.05 -1.70 17.46
CA ILE A 316 5.59 -1.56 17.33
C ILE A 316 4.96 -1.06 18.65
N GLY A 317 5.41 -1.61 19.77
CA GLY A 317 4.94 -1.28 21.11
C GLY A 317 5.20 0.18 21.45
N MET A 318 6.46 0.61 21.35
CA MET A 318 6.88 1.98 21.64
C MET A 318 6.24 2.99 20.69
N ARG A 319 6.06 2.66 19.39
CA ARG A 319 5.31 3.53 18.48
C ARG A 319 3.88 3.78 18.97
N THR A 320 3.20 2.74 19.47
CA THR A 320 1.81 2.87 19.95
C THR A 320 1.75 3.69 21.24
N ILE A 321 2.69 3.45 22.15
CA ILE A 321 2.84 4.20 23.41
C ILE A 321 3.13 5.68 23.14
N SER A 322 4.08 5.98 22.25
CA SER A 322 4.44 7.35 21.86
C SER A 322 3.26 8.13 21.28
N ILE A 323 2.41 7.50 20.47
CA ILE A 323 1.18 8.12 19.96
C ILE A 323 0.23 8.49 21.10
N MET A 324 0.05 7.60 22.09
CA MET A 324 -0.81 7.86 23.25
C MET A 324 -0.26 8.99 24.14
N ARG A 325 1.06 9.04 24.27
CA ARG A 325 1.80 10.11 24.96
C ARG A 325 1.73 11.46 24.24
N ARG A 326 1.31 11.49 22.97
CA ARG A 326 1.32 12.70 22.12
C ARG A 326 2.69 13.40 22.09
N GLY A 327 3.77 12.61 22.19
CA GLY A 327 5.14 13.10 22.19
C GLY A 327 5.69 13.57 23.54
N ASP A 328 4.92 13.51 24.63
CA ASP A 328 5.42 13.80 25.97
C ASP A 328 6.02 12.55 26.63
N GLU A 329 7.34 12.58 26.86
CA GLU A 329 8.07 11.45 27.43
C GLU A 329 8.14 11.47 28.97
N ASN A 330 7.66 12.54 29.60
CA ASN A 330 7.74 12.80 31.04
C ASN A 330 6.35 12.81 31.72
N ILE A 331 5.43 11.98 31.22
CA ILE A 331 4.09 11.81 31.82
C ILE A 331 4.19 10.86 33.01
N GLU A 332 3.55 11.22 34.13
CA GLU A 332 3.45 10.33 35.28
C GLU A 332 2.57 9.10 34.95
N PRO A 333 2.89 7.90 35.45
CA PRO A 333 2.18 6.66 35.08
C PRO A 333 0.66 6.72 35.27
N GLU A 334 0.18 7.39 36.33
CA GLU A 334 -1.25 7.56 36.63
C GLU A 334 -1.96 8.43 35.60
N GLU A 335 -1.28 9.47 35.12
CA GLU A 335 -1.77 10.35 34.06
C GLU A 335 -1.74 9.62 32.70
N GLU A 336 -0.67 8.86 32.44
CA GLU A 336 -0.51 8.06 31.21
C GLU A 336 -1.57 6.95 31.11
N ALA A 337 -2.00 6.39 32.24
CA ALA A 337 -3.02 5.35 32.29
C ALA A 337 -4.47 5.85 32.03
N TRP A 338 -4.67 7.16 31.83
CA TRP A 338 -5.99 7.79 31.63
C TRP A 338 -7.07 7.29 32.61
N GLY A 339 -6.68 7.10 33.89
CA GLY A 339 -7.57 6.64 34.96
C GLY A 339 -8.21 5.25 34.74
N GLY A 340 -7.67 4.41 33.85
CA GLY A 340 -8.17 3.04 33.61
C GLY A 340 -9.59 2.93 33.03
N ALA A 341 -10.27 4.04 32.78
CA ALA A 341 -11.68 4.08 32.36
C ALA A 341 -11.89 3.91 30.84
N TRP A 342 -10.82 3.74 30.07
CA TRP A 342 -10.92 3.52 28.64
C TRP A 342 -11.33 2.08 28.30
N THR A 343 -12.29 1.90 27.40
CA THR A 343 -12.81 0.59 26.98
C THR A 343 -11.75 -0.37 26.45
N ALA A 344 -10.63 0.14 25.91
CA ALA A 344 -9.49 -0.66 25.45
C ALA A 344 -8.29 -0.63 26.42
N GLY A 345 -8.50 -0.15 27.66
CA GLY A 345 -7.47 -0.06 28.71
C GLY A 345 -6.76 -1.39 28.98
N PRO A 346 -7.46 -2.53 29.13
CA PRO A 346 -6.80 -3.83 29.33
C PRO A 346 -5.86 -4.21 28.16
N GLU A 347 -6.22 -3.87 26.93
CA GLU A 347 -5.38 -4.11 25.76
C GLU A 347 -4.19 -3.16 25.68
N MET A 348 -4.34 -1.91 26.13
CA MET A 348 -3.18 -1.03 26.36
C MET A 348 -2.24 -1.59 27.41
N GLY A 349 -2.74 -2.05 28.55
CA GLY A 349 -1.92 -2.71 29.57
C GLY A 349 -1.14 -3.89 29.01
N LYS A 350 -1.75 -4.70 28.13
CA LYS A 350 -1.07 -5.79 27.41
C LYS A 350 0.02 -5.26 26.47
N ILE A 351 -0.16 -4.11 25.82
CA ILE A 351 0.87 -3.48 24.97
C ILE A 351 2.07 -3.06 25.83
N TYR A 352 1.84 -2.32 26.93
CA TYR A 352 2.93 -1.94 27.86
C TYR A 352 3.67 -3.17 28.37
N TYR A 353 2.95 -4.17 28.89
CA TYR A 353 3.53 -5.40 29.42
C TYR A 353 4.35 -6.18 28.37
N ARG A 354 3.80 -6.40 27.17
CA ARG A 354 4.49 -7.17 26.11
C ARG A 354 5.72 -6.44 25.57
N THR A 355 5.65 -5.11 25.50
CA THR A 355 6.79 -4.27 25.11
C THR A 355 7.89 -4.32 26.18
N ALA A 356 7.51 -4.22 27.46
CA ALA A 356 8.44 -4.35 28.57
C ALA A 356 9.13 -5.73 28.61
N LEU A 357 8.39 -6.80 28.31
CA LEU A 357 8.96 -8.15 28.22
C LEU A 357 10.06 -8.21 27.15
N ALA A 358 9.81 -7.69 25.95
CA ALA A 358 10.82 -7.67 24.89
C ALA A 358 12.03 -6.78 25.25
N LEU A 359 11.80 -5.62 25.88
CA LEU A 359 12.90 -4.76 26.37
C LEU A 359 13.76 -5.48 27.42
N LYS A 360 13.15 -6.23 28.34
CA LYS A 360 13.87 -7.07 29.30
C LYS A 360 14.72 -8.13 28.61
N GLU A 361 14.19 -8.83 27.60
CA GLU A 361 14.94 -9.83 26.80
C GLU A 361 16.09 -9.19 26.01
N MET A 362 16.00 -7.88 25.71
CA MET A 362 17.06 -7.08 25.11
C MET A 362 17.99 -6.39 26.15
N ASP A 363 17.88 -6.77 27.43
CA ASP A 363 18.63 -6.24 28.58
C ASP A 363 18.39 -4.74 28.91
N ASP A 364 17.34 -4.13 28.35
CA ASP A 364 16.89 -2.78 28.74
C ASP A 364 15.91 -2.85 29.93
N LYS A 365 16.43 -3.22 31.09
CA LYS A 365 15.66 -3.36 32.34
C LYS A 365 15.18 -2.01 32.89
N TYR A 366 15.81 -0.90 32.50
CA TYR A 366 15.37 0.41 32.95
C TYR A 366 14.06 0.79 32.27
N GLU A 367 14.02 0.73 30.94
CA GLU A 367 12.82 1.08 30.19
C GLU A 367 11.70 0.05 30.44
N ALA A 368 12.03 -1.24 30.54
CA ALA A 368 11.07 -2.27 30.91
C ALA A 368 10.35 -1.95 32.24
N ARG A 369 11.07 -1.48 33.27
CA ARG A 369 10.46 -1.07 34.55
C ARG A 369 9.52 0.12 34.40
N ARG A 370 9.91 1.12 33.60
CA ARG A 370 9.08 2.31 33.36
C ARG A 370 7.74 1.90 32.75
N LEU A 371 7.76 1.06 31.72
CA LEU A 371 6.53 0.57 31.09
C LEU A 371 5.68 -0.30 32.01
N LEU A 372 6.30 -1.12 32.87
CA LEU A 372 5.56 -1.98 33.81
C LEU A 372 4.81 -1.19 34.88
N LYS A 373 5.32 -0.03 35.31
CA LYS A 373 4.59 0.88 36.23
C LYS A 373 3.28 1.37 35.62
N VAL A 374 3.23 1.57 34.30
CA VAL A 374 1.98 1.92 33.60
C VAL A 374 1.12 0.67 33.39
N ALA A 375 1.73 -0.45 33.03
CA ALA A 375 1.02 -1.71 32.78
C ALA A 375 0.19 -2.18 33.99
N VAL A 376 0.72 -2.04 35.21
CA VAL A 376 0.02 -2.46 36.44
C VAL A 376 -1.22 -1.61 36.72
N LEU A 377 -1.26 -0.36 36.28
CA LEU A 377 -2.44 0.50 36.44
C LEU A 377 -3.60 0.05 35.53
N TYR A 378 -3.27 -0.44 34.33
CA TYR A 378 -4.26 -1.04 33.43
C TYR A 378 -4.62 -2.49 33.78
N LEU A 379 -3.70 -3.23 34.41
CA LEU A 379 -3.84 -4.66 34.73
C LEU A 379 -3.51 -4.95 36.21
N PRO A 380 -4.23 -4.34 37.18
CA PRO A 380 -3.85 -4.38 38.59
C PRO A 380 -3.85 -5.79 39.20
N ASN A 381 -4.63 -6.70 38.63
CA ASN A 381 -4.79 -8.07 39.13
C ASN A 381 -4.00 -9.12 38.33
N ASP A 382 -3.21 -8.73 37.31
CA ASP A 382 -2.43 -9.70 36.52
C ASP A 382 -1.12 -10.03 37.24
N GLN A 383 -1.06 -11.23 37.83
CA GLN A 383 0.11 -11.69 38.62
C GLN A 383 1.41 -11.66 37.82
N ARG A 384 1.36 -11.89 36.50
CA ARG A 384 2.56 -11.91 35.65
C ARG A 384 3.21 -10.53 35.54
N VAL A 385 2.40 -9.47 35.58
CA VAL A 385 2.91 -8.09 35.59
C VAL A 385 3.68 -7.83 36.87
N HIS A 386 3.13 -8.24 38.02
CA HIS A 386 3.78 -8.10 39.33
C HIS A 386 5.07 -8.91 39.45
N GLU A 387 5.08 -10.14 38.92
CA GLU A 387 6.29 -10.98 38.86
C GLU A 387 7.39 -10.32 38.02
N LEU A 388 7.06 -9.83 36.82
CA LEU A 388 8.01 -9.20 35.93
C LEU A 388 8.60 -7.89 36.51
N ILE A 389 7.80 -7.13 37.27
CA ILE A 389 8.29 -5.97 38.03
C ILE A 389 9.38 -6.37 39.03
N ARG A 390 9.16 -7.46 39.77
CA ARG A 390 10.14 -7.97 40.77
C ARG A 390 11.42 -8.43 40.08
N GLU A 391 11.31 -9.16 38.97
CA GLU A 391 12.46 -9.63 38.20
C GLU A 391 13.33 -8.47 37.68
N CYS A 392 12.72 -7.40 37.20
CA CYS A 392 13.46 -6.23 36.73
C CYS A 392 13.98 -5.35 37.88
N ALA A 393 13.49 -5.50 39.11
CA ALA A 393 13.95 -4.77 40.29
C ALA A 393 15.25 -5.35 40.88
N LEU A 394 15.52 -6.64 40.66
CA LEU A 394 16.74 -7.30 41.13
C LEU A 394 17.96 -6.75 40.38
N ARG A 395 18.78 -5.95 41.07
CA ARG A 395 20.16 -5.67 40.65
C ARG A 395 20.93 -6.99 40.71
N ILE A 396 21.50 -7.42 39.58
CA ILE A 396 22.64 -8.33 39.63
C ILE A 396 23.76 -7.52 40.27
N LEU A 397 24.19 -7.95 41.46
CA LEU A 397 25.35 -7.42 42.18
C LEU A 397 26.64 -7.73 41.43
#